data_AF-A0A561BXH4-F1
#
_entry.id   AF-A0A561BXH4-F1
#
_cell.length_a   1.000
_cell.length_b   1.000
_cell.length_c   1.000
_cell.angle_alpha   90.00
_cell.angle_beta   90.00
_cell.angle_gamma   90.00
#
_symmetry.space_group_name_H-M   'P 1'
#
loop_
_entity.id
_entity.type
_entity.pdbx_description
1 polymer ?
#
loop_
_entity_poly.entity_id
_entity_poly.type
_entity_poly.pdbx_seq_one_letter_code
_entity_poly.pdbx_strand_id
1 'polypeptide(L)'
;MTAFDLHVVFDCADPDRLARFWMAALGGYDFPVGVPDGFASWEEWADANSIPEEDRNSGRTLVDRERSRPDIFFLRVPEAKAGKNRVHLDLKVAPGLDGADRRERIEAESARLVELGASVAQRFAEEDGFHLIMRDPEGNEFCLA
;
A
#
# COMPACT_ATOMS: atom_id res chain seq x y z
N MET A 1 8.11 27.95 -9.82
CA MET A 1 8.56 26.68 -9.20
C MET A 1 7.82 25.56 -9.89
N THR A 2 8.49 24.71 -10.63
CA THR A 2 7.91 23.45 -11.12
C THR A 2 8.01 22.44 -9.98
N ALA A 3 7.08 22.50 -9.04
CA ALA A 3 6.84 21.39 -8.12
C ALA A 3 6.14 20.31 -8.95
N PHE A 4 6.75 19.13 -9.05
CA PHE A 4 6.11 17.98 -9.64
C PHE A 4 5.37 17.24 -8.54
N ASP A 5 4.07 17.02 -8.72
CA ASP A 5 3.32 16.09 -7.88
C ASP A 5 3.64 14.66 -8.37
N LEU A 6 4.31 13.88 -7.51
CA LEU A 6 4.67 12.49 -7.81
C LEU A 6 3.54 11.57 -7.37
N HIS A 7 3.10 10.69 -8.27
CA HIS A 7 2.22 9.57 -7.95
C HIS A 7 2.95 8.26 -8.20
N VAL A 8 2.85 7.32 -7.26
CA VAL A 8 3.37 5.96 -7.43
C VAL A 8 2.20 5.06 -7.78
N VAL A 9 2.29 4.38 -8.93
CA VAL A 9 1.22 3.51 -9.44
C VAL A 9 1.60 2.05 -9.28
N PHE A 10 0.68 1.24 -8.75
CA PHE A 10 0.75 -0.21 -8.67
C PHE A 10 -0.31 -0.83 -9.57
N ASP A 11 0.16 -1.64 -10.51
CA ASP A 11 -0.71 -2.55 -11.24
C ASP A 11 -1.13 -3.70 -10.31
N CYS A 12 -2.42 -4.03 -10.30
CA CYS A 12 -2.99 -5.02 -9.39
C CYS A 12 -4.24 -5.69 -9.96
N ALA A 13 -4.71 -6.75 -9.31
CA ALA A 13 -5.95 -7.44 -9.64
C ALA A 13 -7.14 -6.87 -8.85
N ASP A 14 -6.94 -6.43 -7.60
CA ASP A 14 -7.97 -5.91 -6.71
C ASP A 14 -7.53 -4.58 -6.04
N PRO A 15 -7.81 -3.44 -6.68
CA PRO A 15 -7.41 -2.13 -6.17
C PRO A 15 -7.92 -1.80 -4.75
N ASP A 16 -9.17 -2.14 -4.41
CA ASP A 16 -9.74 -1.87 -3.09
C ASP A 16 -9.04 -2.67 -1.99
N ARG A 17 -8.81 -3.96 -2.21
CA ARG A 17 -8.09 -4.81 -1.26
C ARG A 17 -6.66 -4.29 -1.04
N LEU A 18 -5.95 -3.95 -2.12
CA LEU A 18 -4.57 -3.50 -2.03
C LEU A 18 -4.47 -2.11 -1.40
N ALA A 19 -5.36 -1.18 -1.74
CA ALA A 19 -5.42 0.14 -1.14
C ALA A 19 -5.70 0.09 0.36
N ARG A 20 -6.64 -0.74 0.81
CA ARG A 20 -6.92 -0.89 2.26
C ARG A 20 -5.73 -1.43 3.03
N PHE A 21 -5.01 -2.40 2.46
CA PHE A 21 -3.77 -2.90 3.05
C PHE A 21 -2.73 -1.78 3.20
N TRP A 22 -2.41 -1.08 2.11
CA TRP A 22 -1.37 -0.05 2.12
C TRP A 22 -1.74 1.16 2.97
N MET A 23 -3.03 1.53 3.03
CA MET A 23 -3.54 2.57 3.93
C MET A 23 -3.28 2.21 5.40
N ALA A 24 -3.58 0.96 5.80
CA ALA A 24 -3.34 0.46 7.15
C ALA A 24 -1.85 0.22 7.44
N ALA A 25 -1.05 -0.14 6.44
CA ALA A 25 0.38 -0.36 6.57
C ALA A 25 1.14 0.95 6.82
N LEU A 26 0.86 1.99 6.03
CA LEU A 26 1.61 3.25 6.04
C LEU A 26 1.15 4.23 7.12
N GLY A 27 -0.13 4.18 7.50
CA GLY A 27 -0.75 5.18 8.37
C GLY A 27 -0.76 6.59 7.76
N GLY A 28 -1.68 7.44 8.20
CA GLY A 28 -1.77 8.83 7.74
C GLY A 28 -2.20 9.01 6.26
N TYR A 29 -2.52 7.92 5.55
CA TYR A 29 -3.18 7.97 4.25
C TYR A 29 -4.70 7.87 4.40
N ASP A 30 -5.43 8.35 3.40
CA ASP A 30 -6.87 8.22 3.28
C ASP A 30 -7.31 8.10 1.83
N PHE A 31 -8.59 7.83 1.60
CA PHE A 31 -9.20 7.99 0.28
C PHE A 31 -9.45 9.50 0.00
N PRO A 32 -9.20 9.98 -1.24
CA PRO A 32 -9.27 11.41 -1.56
C PRO A 32 -10.67 12.02 -1.46
N VAL A 33 -11.71 11.21 -1.69
CA VAL A 33 -13.10 11.64 -1.73
C VAL A 33 -13.98 10.63 -1.02
N GLY A 34 -14.92 11.14 -0.22
CA GLY A 34 -16.03 10.35 0.31
C GLY A 34 -17.08 10.09 -0.76
N VAL A 35 -18.15 9.40 -0.36
CA VAL A 35 -19.34 9.24 -1.21
C VAL A 35 -19.84 10.62 -1.66
N PRO A 36 -20.12 10.84 -2.95
CA PRO A 36 -20.62 12.13 -3.44
C PRO A 36 -21.92 12.57 -2.72
N ASP A 37 -22.10 13.89 -2.58
CA ASP A 37 -23.28 14.46 -1.93
C ASP A 37 -24.58 13.93 -2.55
N GLY A 38 -25.54 13.59 -1.69
CA GLY A 38 -26.85 13.07 -2.10
C GLY A 38 -26.91 11.54 -2.25
N PHE A 39 -25.82 10.82 -1.99
CA PHE A 39 -25.78 9.36 -1.99
C PHE A 39 -25.34 8.81 -0.62
N ALA A 40 -25.89 7.67 -0.21
CA ALA A 40 -25.53 7.02 1.04
C ALA A 40 -24.31 6.09 0.90
N SER A 41 -23.98 5.67 -0.33
CA SER A 41 -22.87 4.76 -0.61
C SER A 41 -22.28 4.98 -2.01
N TRP A 42 -21.06 4.47 -2.23
CA TRP A 42 -20.45 4.46 -3.56
C TRP A 42 -21.22 3.54 -4.52
N GLU A 43 -21.82 2.47 -4.01
CA GLU A 43 -22.67 1.56 -4.78
C GLU A 43 -23.92 2.27 -5.31
N GLU A 44 -24.60 3.05 -4.46
CA GLU A 44 -25.78 3.82 -4.86
C GLU A 44 -25.42 4.89 -5.91
N TRP A 45 -24.32 5.61 -5.70
CA TRP A 45 -23.82 6.56 -6.70
C TRP A 45 -23.49 5.86 -8.02
N ALA A 46 -22.84 4.70 -7.97
CA ALA A 46 -22.48 3.92 -9.15
C ALA A 46 -23.72 3.43 -9.90
N ASP A 47 -24.73 2.93 -9.19
CA ASP A 47 -26.02 2.53 -9.77
C ASP A 47 -26.70 3.72 -10.47
N ALA A 48 -26.78 4.88 -9.79
CA ALA A 48 -27.40 6.09 -10.33
C ALA A 48 -26.69 6.64 -11.57
N ASN A 49 -25.38 6.40 -11.69
CA ASN A 49 -24.56 6.81 -12.84
C ASN A 49 -24.36 5.68 -13.86
N SER A 50 -25.08 4.55 -13.72
CA SER A 50 -25.00 3.40 -14.63
C SER A 50 -23.58 2.86 -14.82
N ILE A 51 -22.76 2.90 -13.76
CA ILE A 51 -21.42 2.33 -13.76
C ILE A 51 -21.54 0.81 -13.68
N PRO A 52 -21.02 0.05 -14.67
CA PRO A 52 -21.00 -1.41 -14.63
C PRO A 52 -20.32 -1.91 -13.35
N GLU A 53 -20.84 -2.99 -12.75
CA GLU A 53 -20.27 -3.56 -11.51
C GLU A 53 -18.78 -3.87 -11.66
N GLU A 54 -18.40 -4.40 -12.82
CA GLU A 54 -17.00 -4.69 -13.15
C GLU A 54 -16.12 -3.43 -13.11
N ASP A 55 -16.62 -2.24 -13.39
CA ASP A 55 -15.81 -1.01 -13.43
C ASP A 55 -15.68 -0.32 -12.06
N ARG A 56 -16.49 -0.70 -11.07
CA ARG A 56 -16.53 -0.05 -9.74
C ARG A 56 -15.23 -0.19 -8.93
N ASN A 57 -14.44 -1.21 -9.24
CA ASN A 57 -13.12 -1.48 -8.66
C ASN A 57 -12.00 -1.45 -9.72
N SER A 58 -12.10 -0.53 -10.68
CA SER A 58 -11.07 -0.30 -11.72
C SER A 58 -9.81 0.40 -11.19
N GLY A 59 -9.93 1.15 -10.09
CA GLY A 59 -8.79 1.76 -9.42
C GLY A 59 -9.12 2.40 -8.07
N ARG A 60 -8.07 2.64 -7.28
CA ARG A 60 -8.15 3.29 -5.96
C ARG A 60 -6.92 4.15 -5.71
N THR A 61 -7.14 5.37 -5.23
CA THR A 61 -6.06 6.29 -4.84
C THR A 61 -6.03 6.43 -3.32
N LEU A 62 -4.82 6.40 -2.76
CA LEU A 62 -4.53 6.84 -1.40
C LEU A 62 -3.82 8.18 -1.47
N VAL A 63 -4.27 9.11 -0.63
CA VAL A 63 -3.66 10.43 -0.48
C VAL A 63 -3.07 10.58 0.91
N ASP A 64 -1.87 11.17 0.98
CA ASP A 64 -1.28 11.53 2.27
C ASP A 64 -2.08 12.68 2.89
N ARG A 65 -2.60 12.49 4.10
CA ARG A 65 -3.44 13.50 4.78
C ARG A 65 -2.70 14.82 4.99
N GLU A 66 -1.38 14.74 5.16
CA GLU A 66 -0.51 15.91 5.37
C GLU A 66 0.07 16.47 4.06
N ARG A 67 -0.18 15.82 2.91
CA ARG A 67 0.34 16.21 1.58
C ARG A 67 1.87 16.37 1.57
N SER A 68 2.55 15.58 2.37
CA SER A 68 4.00 15.55 2.56
C SER A 68 4.66 14.34 1.87
N ARG A 69 3.88 13.31 1.56
CA ARG A 69 4.31 12.07 0.88
C ARG A 69 3.58 11.92 -0.46
N PRO A 70 4.16 11.20 -1.44
CA PRO A 70 3.51 10.95 -2.73
C PRO A 70 2.17 10.23 -2.59
N ASP A 71 1.20 10.57 -3.46
CA ASP A 71 -0.03 9.80 -3.56
C ASP A 71 0.26 8.41 -4.17
N ILE A 72 -0.51 7.41 -3.76
CA ILE A 72 -0.38 6.04 -4.22
C ILE A 72 -1.63 5.65 -4.98
N PHE A 73 -1.49 5.14 -6.19
CA PHE A 73 -2.60 4.71 -7.03
C PHE A 73 -2.50 3.22 -7.34
N PHE A 74 -3.61 2.51 -7.15
CA PHE A 74 -3.76 1.10 -7.48
C PHE A 74 -4.65 1.00 -8.71
N LEU A 75 -4.10 0.49 -9.80
CA LEU A 75 -4.76 0.37 -11.09
C LEU A 75 -5.04 -1.11 -11.38
N ARG A 76 -6.29 -1.44 -11.70
CA ARG A 76 -6.62 -2.79 -12.13
C ARG A 76 -6.11 -3.03 -13.54
N VAL A 77 -5.33 -4.08 -13.73
CA VAL A 77 -4.87 -4.54 -15.05
C VAL A 77 -5.22 -6.01 -15.27
N PRO A 78 -5.42 -6.47 -16.51
CA PRO A 78 -5.71 -7.88 -16.79
C PRO A 78 -4.49 -8.79 -16.63
N GLU A 79 -3.27 -8.23 -16.68
CA GLU A 79 -2.03 -9.00 -16.56
C GLU A 79 -1.72 -9.39 -15.12
N ALA A 80 -1.40 -10.67 -14.91
CA ALA A 80 -0.84 -11.11 -13.64
C ALA A 80 0.60 -10.59 -13.45
N LYS A 81 1.03 -10.44 -12.19
CA LYS A 81 2.40 -10.07 -11.83
C LYS A 81 3.43 -10.96 -12.52
N ALA A 82 4.37 -10.35 -13.24
CA ALA A 82 5.44 -11.05 -13.94
C ALA A 82 6.82 -10.74 -13.32
N GLY A 83 7.43 -11.74 -12.68
CA GLY A 83 8.76 -11.62 -12.09
C GLY A 83 8.83 -10.65 -10.91
N LYS A 84 10.04 -10.17 -10.59
CA LYS A 84 10.29 -9.26 -9.46
C LYS A 84 9.93 -7.81 -9.83
N ASN A 85 9.39 -7.06 -8.87
CA ASN A 85 9.18 -5.63 -9.00
C ASN A 85 10.47 -4.89 -9.38
N ARG A 86 10.36 -3.94 -10.32
CA ARG A 86 11.50 -3.12 -10.78
C ARG A 86 11.69 -1.85 -9.95
N VAL A 87 10.67 -1.47 -9.19
CA VAL A 87 10.75 -0.49 -8.12
C VAL A 87 10.87 -1.24 -6.79
N HIS A 88 11.81 -0.80 -5.95
CA HIS A 88 12.00 -1.32 -4.61
C HIS A 88 11.41 -0.31 -3.62
N LEU A 89 10.52 -0.77 -2.74
CA LEU A 89 9.93 0.05 -1.69
C LEU A 89 10.49 -0.33 -0.33
N ASP A 90 10.93 0.66 0.43
CA ASP A 90 11.43 0.48 1.78
C ASP A 90 10.51 1.18 2.77
N LEU A 91 9.93 0.41 3.70
CA LEU A 91 9.23 0.93 4.86
C LEU A 91 10.21 0.99 6.03
N LYS A 92 10.57 2.21 6.44
CA LYS A 92 11.39 2.45 7.63
C LYS A 92 10.50 2.59 8.86
N VAL A 93 10.52 1.59 9.75
CA VAL A 93 9.58 1.45 10.87
C VAL A 93 10.23 1.54 12.25
N ALA A 94 11.56 1.61 12.28
CA ALA A 94 12.35 1.75 13.49
C ALA A 94 13.37 2.93 13.40
N PRO A 95 12.93 4.15 12.99
CA PRO A 95 13.84 5.29 12.90
C PRO A 95 14.45 5.62 14.27
N GLY A 96 15.77 5.80 14.30
CA GLY A 96 16.50 6.17 15.52
C GLY A 96 16.76 5.03 16.51
N LEU A 97 16.33 3.79 16.21
CA LEU A 97 16.66 2.60 17.00
C LEU A 97 17.85 1.85 16.38
N ASP A 98 18.57 1.08 17.18
CA ASP A 98 19.65 0.18 16.74
C ASP A 98 19.57 -1.20 17.42
N GLY A 99 20.48 -2.10 17.05
CA GLY A 99 20.68 -3.39 17.72
C GLY A 99 19.41 -4.24 17.90
N ALA A 100 19.19 -4.70 19.13
CA ALA A 100 18.08 -5.56 19.51
C ALA A 100 16.73 -4.84 19.44
N ASP A 101 16.66 -3.58 19.89
CA ASP A 101 15.43 -2.79 19.91
C ASP A 101 14.91 -2.52 18.50
N ARG A 102 15.82 -2.20 17.56
CA ARG A 102 15.47 -2.04 16.14
C ARG A 102 14.92 -3.34 15.56
N ARG A 103 15.53 -4.49 15.88
CA ARG A 103 15.08 -5.81 15.42
C ARG A 103 13.70 -6.15 15.97
N GLU A 104 13.48 -5.94 17.25
CA GLU A 104 12.19 -6.20 17.90
C GLU A 104 11.08 -5.34 17.25
N ARG A 105 11.34 -4.05 17.01
CA ARG A 105 10.38 -3.16 16.34
C ARG A 105 10.03 -3.64 14.94
N ILE A 106 11.02 -4.09 14.14
CA ILE A 106 10.80 -4.60 12.77
C ILE A 106 10.00 -5.91 12.81
N GLU A 107 10.31 -6.85 13.69
CA GLU A 107 9.57 -8.13 13.81
C GLU A 107 8.12 -7.89 14.29
N ALA A 108 7.91 -7.00 15.27
CA ALA A 108 6.58 -6.65 15.74
C ALA A 108 5.73 -6.01 14.63
N GLU A 109 6.32 -5.11 13.85
CA GLU A 109 5.65 -4.49 12.71
C GLU A 109 5.37 -5.51 11.60
N SER A 110 6.30 -6.45 11.37
CA SER A 110 6.08 -7.55 10.44
C SER A 110 4.88 -8.40 10.83
N ALA A 111 4.76 -8.75 12.12
CA ALA A 111 3.63 -9.52 12.64
C ALA A 111 2.29 -8.78 12.40
N ARG A 112 2.24 -7.47 12.68
CA ARG A 112 1.05 -6.64 12.39
C ARG A 112 0.70 -6.64 10.90
N LEU A 113 1.69 -6.49 10.01
CA LEU A 113 1.45 -6.49 8.57
C LEU A 113 0.97 -7.86 8.06
N VAL A 114 1.43 -8.96 8.67
CA VAL A 114 0.93 -10.31 8.37
C VAL A 114 -0.55 -10.45 8.74
N GLU A 115 -0.98 -9.91 9.88
CA GLU A 115 -2.42 -9.87 10.25
C GLU A 115 -3.28 -9.08 9.24
N LEU A 116 -2.69 -8.10 8.57
CA LEU A 116 -3.33 -7.33 7.48
C LEU A 116 -3.30 -8.03 6.12
N GLY A 117 -2.67 -9.20 6.01
CA GLY A 117 -2.62 -10.01 4.79
C GLY A 117 -1.30 -9.98 4.03
N ALA A 118 -0.25 -9.38 4.58
CA ALA A 118 1.11 -9.53 4.04
C ALA A 118 1.69 -10.92 4.33
N SER A 119 2.83 -11.23 3.71
CA SER A 119 3.64 -12.41 4.04
C SER A 119 5.12 -12.08 4.10
N VAL A 120 5.88 -12.78 4.96
CA VAL A 120 7.34 -12.65 5.00
C VAL A 120 7.94 -13.53 3.91
N ALA A 121 8.66 -12.92 2.97
CA ALA A 121 9.33 -13.62 1.89
C ALA A 121 10.77 -14.03 2.27
N GLN A 122 11.51 -13.13 2.93
CA GLN A 122 12.89 -13.39 3.33
C GLN A 122 13.27 -12.58 4.58
N ARG A 123 14.12 -13.16 5.43
CA ARG A 123 14.73 -12.48 6.57
C ARG A 123 16.23 -12.31 6.33
N PHE A 124 16.74 -11.11 6.58
CA PHE A 124 18.18 -10.81 6.53
C PHE A 124 18.63 -10.33 7.91
N ALA A 125 19.59 -11.07 8.47
CA ALA A 125 20.19 -10.78 9.76
C ALA A 125 21.71 -10.90 9.62
N GLU A 126 22.35 -9.78 9.35
CA GLU A 126 23.81 -9.65 9.19
C GLU A 126 24.39 -8.86 10.36
N GLU A 127 25.72 -8.81 10.50
CA GLU A 127 26.38 -8.10 11.60
C GLU A 127 26.05 -6.60 11.61
N ASP A 128 25.79 -6.02 10.43
CA ASP A 128 25.56 -4.59 10.21
C ASP A 128 24.08 -4.22 10.05
N GLY A 129 23.15 -5.18 10.07
CA GLY A 129 21.75 -4.85 9.84
C GLY A 129 20.74 -5.99 9.97
N PHE A 130 19.49 -5.57 10.15
CA PHE A 130 18.33 -6.45 10.14
C PHE A 130 17.23 -5.84 9.27
N HIS A 131 16.68 -6.61 8.33
CA HIS A 131 15.52 -6.22 7.55
C HIS A 131 14.77 -7.45 7.02
N LEU A 132 13.52 -7.25 6.63
CA LEU A 132 12.67 -8.28 6.08
C LEU A 132 12.24 -7.89 4.67
N ILE A 133 12.30 -8.82 3.73
CA ILE A 133 11.53 -8.69 2.49
C ILE A 133 10.15 -9.27 2.77
N MET A 134 9.12 -8.45 2.62
CA MET A 134 7.72 -8.83 2.73
C MET A 134 7.06 -8.76 1.36
N ARG A 135 5.91 -9.42 1.26
CA ARG A 135 5.00 -9.33 0.13
C ARG A 135 3.66 -8.80 0.62
N ASP A 136 3.10 -7.86 -0.12
CA ASP A 136 1.74 -7.40 0.11
C ASP A 136 0.71 -8.50 -0.25
N PRO A 137 -0.59 -8.27 -0.06
CA PRO A 137 -1.62 -9.27 -0.29
C PRO A 137 -1.73 -9.78 -1.75
N GLU A 138 -1.07 -9.14 -2.72
CA GLU A 138 -0.99 -9.57 -4.13
C GLU A 138 0.40 -10.07 -4.54
N GLY A 139 1.34 -10.13 -3.60
CA GLY A 139 2.68 -10.65 -3.86
C GLY A 139 3.71 -9.61 -4.27
N ASN A 140 3.39 -8.30 -4.22
CA ASN A 140 4.36 -7.24 -4.50
C ASN A 140 5.37 -7.13 -3.38
N GLU A 141 6.65 -7.12 -3.73
CA GLU A 141 7.73 -7.09 -2.75
C GLU A 141 7.97 -5.68 -2.20
N PHE A 142 8.15 -5.58 -0.87
CA PHE A 142 8.66 -4.40 -0.17
C PHE A 142 9.58 -4.81 0.99
N CYS A 143 10.51 -3.94 1.36
CA CYS A 143 11.39 -4.11 2.50
C CYS A 143 10.82 -3.46 3.75
N LEU A 144 10.98 -4.12 4.89
CA LEU A 144 10.69 -3.59 6.21
C LEU A 144 12.02 -3.45 6.98
N ALA A 145 12.38 -2.22 7.33
CA ALA A 145 13.68 -1.85 7.87
C ALA A 145 13.60 -0.67 8.86
#